data_AF-A0A3D9HDJ7-F1
#
_entry.id   AF-A0A3D9HDJ7-F1
#
_cell.length_a   1.000
_cell.length_b   1.000
_cell.length_c   1.000
_cell.angle_alpha   90.00
_cell.angle_beta   90.00
_cell.angle_gamma   90.00
#
_symmetry.space_group_name_H-M   'P 1'
#
loop_
_entity.id
_entity.type
_entity.pdbx_description
1 polymer ?
#
loop_
_entity_poly.entity_id
_entity_poly.type
_entity_poly.pdbx_seq_one_letter_code
_entity_poly.pdbx_strand_id
1 'polypeptide(L)' 'MFKQRKNKRFNYQPRFSKENKIDFKSEKEFVSRWRATKDAKRKVKGAMPLRILILALVLLLILMYVLEKRYM' A
#
# COMPACT_ATOMS: atom_id res chain seq x y z
N MET A 1 -71.94 -0.70 -8.87
CA MET A 1 -70.84 -1.58 -8.42
C MET A 1 -69.54 -1.10 -9.07
N PHE A 2 -68.70 -0.35 -8.36
CA PHE A 2 -67.49 0.26 -8.92
C PHE A 2 -66.30 -0.70 -8.77
N LYS A 3 -65.71 -1.12 -9.90
CA LYS A 3 -64.50 -1.93 -9.88
C LYS A 3 -63.31 -1.04 -9.50
N GLN A 4 -62.68 -1.33 -8.37
CA GLN A 4 -61.46 -0.64 -7.92
C GLN A 4 -60.34 -0.89 -8.95
N ARG A 5 -59.87 0.18 -9.61
CA ARG A 5 -58.67 0.10 -10.46
C ARG A 5 -57.42 0.07 -9.57
N LYS A 6 -56.47 -0.81 -9.89
CA LYS A 6 -55.19 -0.91 -9.17
C LYS A 6 -54.34 0.32 -9.44
N ASN A 7 -53.77 0.90 -8.39
CA ASN A 7 -52.93 2.09 -8.47
C ASN A 7 -51.69 1.81 -9.34
N LYS A 8 -51.50 2.58 -10.43
CA LYS A 8 -50.26 2.53 -11.20
C LYS A 8 -49.13 2.98 -10.29
N ARG A 9 -48.18 2.08 -10.02
CA ARG A 9 -46.96 2.42 -9.28
C ARG A 9 -46.05 3.24 -10.20
N PHE A 10 -45.59 4.37 -9.68
CA PHE A 10 -44.62 5.21 -10.36
C PHE A 10 -43.27 4.47 -10.39
N ASN A 11 -42.87 3.99 -11.57
CA ASN A 11 -41.55 3.41 -11.77
C ASN A 11 -40.58 4.53 -12.13
N TYR A 12 -40.02 5.18 -11.12
CA TYR A 12 -39.03 6.23 -11.32
C TYR A 12 -37.62 5.73 -11.10
N GLN A 13 -36.78 5.95 -12.10
CA GLN A 13 -35.36 5.75 -11.98
C GLN A 13 -34.68 7.12 -11.77
N PRO A 14 -34.03 7.36 -10.61
CA PRO A 14 -33.34 8.61 -10.33
C PRO A 14 -32.31 8.95 -11.40
N ARG A 15 -32.26 10.22 -11.82
CA ARG A 15 -31.40 10.71 -12.91
C ARG A 15 -29.91 10.34 -12.70
N PHE A 16 -29.45 10.36 -11.45
CA PHE A 16 -28.08 10.06 -11.03
C PHE A 16 -27.80 8.58 -10.70
N SER A 17 -28.80 7.70 -10.82
CA SER A 17 -28.59 6.26 -10.55
C SER A 17 -27.66 5.57 -11.55
N LYS A 18 -27.43 6.18 -12.71
CA LYS A 18 -26.47 5.70 -13.73
C LYS A 18 -25.03 6.11 -13.43
N GLU A 19 -24.82 7.23 -12.73
CA GLU A 19 -23.50 7.76 -12.37
C GLU A 19 -22.86 6.94 -11.24
N ASN A 20 -23.66 6.53 -10.24
CA ASN A 20 -23.19 5.66 -9.16
C ASN A 20 -22.50 4.38 -9.65
N LYS A 21 -22.90 3.81 -10.81
CA LYS A 21 -22.27 2.60 -11.37
C LYS A 21 -20.85 2.84 -11.88
N ILE A 22 -20.55 4.06 -12.31
CA ILE A 22 -19.21 4.49 -12.74
C ILE A 22 -18.36 4.76 -11.50
N ASP A 23 -18.96 5.36 -10.48
CA ASP A 23 -18.27 5.67 -9.21
C ASP A 23 -17.85 4.42 -8.42
N PHE A 24 -18.65 3.34 -8.42
CA PHE A 24 -18.22 2.09 -7.77
C PHE A 24 -16.97 1.44 -8.41
N LYS A 25 -16.71 1.69 -9.71
CA LYS A 25 -15.47 1.25 -10.36
C LYS A 25 -14.32 2.19 -10.01
N SER A 26 -14.57 3.50 -10.03
CA SER A 26 -13.54 4.51 -9.71
C SER A 26 -13.09 4.44 -8.25
N GLU A 27 -14.00 4.14 -7.31
CA GLU A 27 -13.68 3.98 -5.89
C GLU A 27 -12.81 2.74 -5.64
N LYS A 28 -13.12 1.63 -6.31
CA LYS A 28 -12.28 0.41 -6.27
C LYS A 28 -10.89 0.66 -6.86
N GLU A 29 -10.82 1.39 -7.97
CA GLU A 29 -9.55 1.79 -8.57
C GLU A 29 -8.76 2.75 -7.67
N PHE A 30 -9.43 3.69 -7.01
CA PHE A 30 -8.83 4.62 -6.05
C PHE A 30 -8.24 3.89 -4.83
N VAL A 31 -9.00 2.97 -4.23
CA VAL A 31 -8.54 2.15 -3.09
C VAL A 31 -7.38 1.25 -3.51
N SER A 32 -7.40 0.71 -4.73
CA SER A 32 -6.31 -0.15 -5.25
C SER A 32 -5.01 0.64 -5.44
N ARG A 33 -5.07 1.85 -6.02
CA ARG A 33 -3.91 2.75 -6.19
C ARG A 33 -3.39 3.27 -4.84
N TRP A 34 -4.30 3.52 -3.89
CA TRP A 34 -3.92 3.91 -2.53
C TRP A 34 -3.16 2.81 -1.78
N ARG A 35 -3.57 1.55 -1.94
CA ARG A 35 -2.85 0.41 -1.35
C ARG A 35 -1.50 0.18 -2.04
N ALA A 36 -1.45 0.24 -3.38
CA ALA A 36 -0.22 0.06 -4.14
C ALA A 36 0.87 1.11 -3.81
N THR A 37 0.48 2.37 -3.56
CA THR A 37 1.44 3.43 -3.20
C THR A 37 1.95 3.31 -1.75
N LYS A 38 1.18 2.71 -0.84
CA LYS A 38 1.63 2.39 0.51
C LYS A 38 2.72 1.31 0.52
N ASP A 39 2.57 0.28 -0.30
CA ASP A 39 3.56 -0.80 -0.41
C ASP A 39 4.83 -0.36 -1.16
N ALA A 40 4.71 0.57 -2.12
CA ALA A 40 5.85 1.09 -2.88
C ALA A 40 6.83 1.94 -2.05
N LYS A 41 6.40 2.54 -0.93
CA LYS A 41 7.26 3.38 -0.07
C LYS A 41 8.18 2.59 0.88
N ARG A 42 7.99 1.27 1.03
CA ARG A 42 8.78 0.45 1.96
C ARG A 42 9.98 -0.24 1.31
N LYS A 43 10.64 0.43 0.35
CA LYS A 43 12.05 0.15 0.01
C LYS A 43 12.96 1.11 0.77
N VAL A 44 12.69 1.34 2.04
CA VAL A 44 13.70 1.98 2.89
C VAL A 44 14.78 0.93 3.06
N LYS A 45 15.97 1.29 2.58
CA LYS A 45 17.30 0.68 2.72
C LYS A 45 17.71 0.49 4.20
N GLY A 46 16.77 0.12 5.05
CA GLY A 46 16.86 0.10 6.51
C GLY A 46 17.14 -1.31 7.00
N ALA A 47 18.12 -1.40 7.89
CA ALA A 47 18.79 -2.61 8.34
C ALA A 47 19.66 -3.23 7.24
N MET A 48 20.90 -2.72 7.09
CA MET A 48 21.98 -3.66 6.80
C MET A 48 21.82 -4.81 7.80
N PRO A 49 21.72 -6.06 7.34
CA PRO A 49 21.49 -7.20 8.23
C PRO A 49 22.50 -7.12 9.36
N LEU A 50 22.06 -7.37 10.60
CA LEU A 50 22.90 -7.33 11.81
C LEU A 50 24.24 -8.07 11.60
N ARG A 51 24.24 -9.09 10.74
CA ARG A 51 25.42 -9.83 10.26
C ARG A 51 26.48 -8.93 9.61
N ILE A 52 26.12 -7.96 8.77
CA ILE A 52 27.06 -7.00 8.16
C ILE A 52 27.64 -6.06 9.22
N LEU A 53 26.83 -5.63 10.19
CA LEU A 53 27.32 -4.80 11.29
C LEU A 53 28.36 -5.55 12.14
N ILE A 54 28.10 -6.83 12.45
CA ILE A 54 29.02 -7.70 13.17
C ILE A 54 30.29 -7.96 12.34
N LEU A 55 30.15 -8.24 11.03
CA LEU A 55 31.29 -8.43 10.13
C LEU A 55 32.18 -7.18 10.05
N ALA A 56 31.59 -5.99 9.97
CA ALA A 56 32.33 -4.73 9.96
C ALA A 56 33.11 -4.51 11.26
N LEU A 57 32.52 -4.87 12.41
CA LEU A 57 33.18 -4.77 13.71
C LEU A 57 34.39 -5.71 13.81
N VAL A 58 34.23 -6.98 13.40
CA VAL A 58 35.32 -7.96 13.37
C VAL A 58 36.43 -7.52 12.41
N LEU A 59 36.07 -7.02 11.23
CA LEU A 59 37.03 -6.50 10.26
C LEU A 59 37.85 -5.33 10.84
N LEU A 60 37.22 -4.41 11.56
CA LEU A 60 37.88 -3.26 12.18
C LEU A 60 38.89 -3.69 13.25
N LEU A 61 38.55 -4.69 14.07
CA LEU A 61 39.47 -5.27 15.04
C LEU A 61 40.69 -5.92 14.37
N ILE A 62 40.49 -6.64 13.26
CA ILE A 62 41.60 -7.23 12.49
C ILE A 62 42.50 -6.14 11.93
N LEU A 63 41.92 -5.08 11.36
CA LEU A 63 42.67 -3.93 10.84
C LEU A 63 43.53 -3.28 11.92
N MET A 64 42.96 -3.04 13.10
CA MET A 64 43.67 -2.49 14.24
C MET A 64 44.82 -3.41 14.68
N TYR A 65 44.56 -4.72 14.81
CA TYR A 65 45.57 -5.70 15.20
C TYR A 65 46.74 -5.78 14.21
N VAL A 66 46.44 -5.74 12.90
CA VAL A 66 47.49 -5.72 11.87
C VAL A 66 48.27 -4.42 11.91
N LEU A 67 47.60 -3.28 12.09
CA LEU A 67 48.27 -1.99 12.24
C LEU A 67 49.21 -1.99 13.44
N GLU A 68 48.72 -2.41 14.60
CA GLU A 68 49.51 -2.51 15.82
C GLU A 68 50.73 -3.41 15.60
N LYS A 69 50.55 -4.61 15.06
CA LYS A 69 51.67 -5.55 14.83
C LYS A 69 52.67 -5.11 13.76
N ARG A 70 52.26 -4.25 12.82
CA ARG A 70 53.12 -3.80 11.71
C ARG A 70 53.78 -2.46 11.97
N TYR A 71 53.16 -1.60 12.76
CA TYR A 71 53.62 -0.23 13.01
C TYR A 71 54.09 0.01 14.44
N MET A 72 53.72 -0.84 15.41
CA MET A 72 54.39 -0.93 16.72
C MET A 72 55.42 -2.06 16.74
#